data_AF-A0A7V0Z8F1-F1
#
_entry.id   AF-A0A7V0Z8F1-F1
#
_cell.length_a   1.000
_cell.length_b   1.000
_cell.length_c   1.000
_cell.angle_alpha   90.00
_cell.angle_beta   90.00
_cell.angle_gamma   90.00
#
_symmetry.space_group_name_H-M   'P 1'
#
loop_
_entity.id
_entity.type
_entity.pdbx_description
1 polymer ?
#
loop_
_entity_poly.entity_id
_entity_poly.type
_entity_poly.pdbx_seq_one_letter_code
_entity_poly.pdbx_strand_id
1 'polypeptide(L)'
;MKASRTVRIGAGWLEVPVPRQGPGKAIIVAVAILTGLVFGGAPAAAVTNTYQFSPDQSNVLLSGGFAGISESYSIQGSFQMTVDYEAFTASFDQVNATLSPGGVYLSEYDLGTLFYMTELVGGVAIDFAPGPELIMFQGRSHDDGTPADYIDCLIAIDGSLQLTGRFWDGYADGFQYDLNAVAIPEPAMPGDANHDGLVSADDYASIQIHFGDTGAPGILGDANWDGAVSGDDYAIIQQVFDGDWSVYAVPEPTTLGVLLVGGLAMLRRCSAQVLKRKWK
;
A
#
# COMPACT_ATOMS: atom_id res chain seq x y z
N MET A 1 18.53 -41.15 -12.94
CA MET A 1 18.31 -41.02 -11.48
C MET A 1 18.31 -39.54 -11.13
N LYS A 2 17.20 -38.98 -10.63
CA LYS A 2 17.15 -37.59 -10.12
C LYS A 2 17.83 -37.58 -8.76
N ALA A 3 18.81 -36.69 -8.56
CA ALA A 3 19.39 -36.48 -7.24
C ALA A 3 18.42 -35.61 -6.43
N SER A 4 17.90 -36.13 -5.32
CA SER A 4 17.22 -35.34 -4.28
C SER A 4 18.09 -35.32 -3.03
N ARG A 5 17.98 -34.25 -2.23
CA ARG A 5 18.64 -34.13 -0.93
C ARG A 5 17.57 -33.98 0.13
N THR A 6 17.60 -34.84 1.14
CA THR A 6 16.62 -34.83 2.22
C THR A 6 17.09 -33.88 3.32
N VAL A 7 16.22 -32.95 3.73
CA VAL A 7 16.48 -32.02 4.83
C VAL A 7 15.46 -32.28 5.94
N ARG A 8 15.93 -32.34 7.19
CA ARG A 8 15.08 -32.57 8.36
C ARG A 8 14.48 -31.25 8.83
N ILE A 9 13.16 -31.18 8.96
CA ILE A 9 12.44 -30.00 9.46
C ILE A 9 11.54 -30.46 10.60
N GLY A 10 11.87 -30.07 11.84
CA GLY A 10 11.17 -30.55 13.04
C GLY A 10 11.15 -32.09 13.14
N ALA A 11 9.95 -32.67 13.27
CA ALA A 11 9.75 -34.11 13.31
C ALA A 11 9.65 -34.78 11.91
N GLY A 12 9.64 -34.00 10.82
CA GLY A 12 9.45 -34.48 9.44
C GLY A 12 10.69 -34.38 8.55
N TRP A 13 10.60 -34.95 7.35
CA TRP A 13 11.60 -34.90 6.30
C TRP A 13 11.02 -34.24 5.04
N LEU A 14 11.71 -33.26 4.48
CA LEU A 14 11.37 -32.65 3.20
C LEU A 14 12.39 -33.08 2.15
N GLU A 15 11.93 -33.59 1.01
CA GLU A 15 12.77 -33.86 -0.15
C GLU A 15 12.87 -32.61 -1.02
N VAL A 16 14.08 -32.08 -1.15
CA VAL A 16 14.34 -30.93 -2.02
C VAL A 16 14.99 -31.42 -3.33
N PRO A 17 14.42 -31.08 -4.50
CA PRO A 17 15.03 -31.40 -5.79
C PRO A 17 16.37 -30.65 -5.95
N VAL A 18 17.43 -31.36 -6.33
CA VAL A 18 18.71 -30.70 -6.65
C VAL A 18 18.65 -30.19 -8.10
N PRO A 19 18.73 -28.88 -8.37
CA PRO A 19 18.73 -28.36 -9.74
C PRO A 19 19.99 -28.82 -10.49
N ARG A 20 19.84 -29.15 -11.78
CA ARG A 20 20.95 -29.50 -12.68
C ARG A 20 21.83 -28.27 -12.87
N GLN A 21 23.04 -28.29 -12.31
CA GLN A 21 24.02 -27.23 -12.48
C GLN A 21 24.56 -27.19 -13.92
N GLY A 22 24.22 -26.14 -14.66
CA GLY A 22 25.00 -25.70 -15.82
C GLY A 22 26.18 -24.83 -15.38
N PRO A 23 27.25 -24.71 -16.18
CA PRO A 23 28.41 -23.91 -15.83
C PRO A 23 28.08 -22.42 -15.97
N GLY A 24 27.66 -21.79 -14.88
CA GLY A 24 27.45 -20.35 -14.83
C GLY A 24 26.57 -19.92 -13.66
N LYS A 25 27.22 -19.38 -12.62
CA LYS A 25 26.65 -18.72 -11.44
C LYS A 25 25.91 -19.65 -10.46
N ALA A 26 26.60 -19.99 -9.38
CA ALA A 26 26.02 -20.61 -8.20
C ALA A 26 25.15 -19.57 -7.48
N ILE A 27 23.84 -19.64 -7.66
CA ILE A 27 22.88 -19.05 -6.70
C ILE A 27 22.79 -20.05 -5.55
N ILE A 28 23.51 -19.77 -4.47
CA ILE A 28 23.41 -20.53 -3.24
C ILE A 28 22.17 -19.98 -2.53
N VAL A 29 21.04 -20.69 -2.61
CA VAL A 29 19.91 -20.46 -1.70
C VAL A 29 20.36 -20.96 -0.33
N ALA A 30 20.94 -20.06 0.46
CA ALA A 30 21.34 -20.32 1.83
C ALA A 30 20.09 -20.20 2.71
N VAL A 31 19.46 -21.34 3.01
CA VAL A 31 18.50 -21.42 4.13
C VAL A 31 19.32 -21.32 5.41
N ALA A 32 19.50 -20.10 5.91
CA ALA A 32 20.20 -19.83 7.15
C ALA A 32 19.30 -20.20 8.34
N ILE A 33 19.53 -21.38 8.93
CA ILE A 33 18.97 -21.75 10.23
C ILE A 33 19.85 -21.09 11.30
N LEU A 34 19.47 -19.88 11.73
CA LEU A 34 20.18 -19.19 12.80
C LEU A 34 19.70 -19.72 14.16
N THR A 35 20.62 -20.33 14.91
CA THR A 35 20.39 -20.74 16.30
C THR A 35 20.61 -19.53 17.20
N GLY A 36 19.62 -19.21 18.02
CA GLY A 36 19.39 -17.88 18.59
C GLY A 36 20.48 -17.28 19.48
N LEU A 37 20.65 -15.97 19.33
CA LEU A 37 21.13 -15.06 20.37
C LEU A 37 19.90 -14.25 20.82
N VAL A 38 19.40 -14.52 22.03
CA VAL A 38 18.21 -13.85 22.57
C VAL A 38 18.63 -12.48 23.11
N PHE A 39 18.36 -11.43 22.35
CA PHE A 39 18.27 -10.07 22.90
C PHE A 39 16.85 -9.88 23.43
N GLY A 40 16.73 -9.60 24.73
CA GLY A 40 15.44 -9.34 25.39
C GLY A 40 14.86 -7.97 25.06
N GLY A 41 14.52 -7.75 23.78
CA GLY A 41 13.58 -6.70 23.38
C GLY A 41 12.15 -7.19 23.65
N ALA A 42 11.23 -6.27 23.97
CA ALA A 42 9.81 -6.57 23.94
C ALA A 42 9.44 -7.14 22.56
N PRO A 43 8.46 -8.06 22.45
CA PRO A 43 8.11 -8.64 21.16
C PRO A 43 7.73 -7.51 20.21
N ALA A 44 8.37 -7.46 19.05
CA ALA A 44 8.03 -6.50 18.01
C ALA A 44 6.64 -6.88 17.51
N ALA A 45 5.64 -6.03 17.83
CA ALA A 45 4.28 -6.24 17.37
C ALA A 45 4.25 -6.24 15.83
N ALA A 46 3.29 -6.98 15.26
CA ALA A 46 3.01 -6.89 13.83
C ALA A 46 2.77 -5.43 13.44
N VAL A 47 3.40 -4.99 12.34
CA VAL A 47 3.33 -3.62 11.84
C VAL A 47 2.31 -3.58 10.72
N THR A 48 1.30 -2.71 10.84
CA THR A 48 0.26 -2.52 9.82
C THR A 48 0.40 -1.13 9.21
N ASN A 49 0.59 -1.07 7.89
CA ASN A 49 0.69 0.18 7.13
C ASN A 49 -0.40 0.25 6.06
N THR A 50 -0.90 1.44 5.77
CA THR A 50 -1.77 1.69 4.63
C THR A 50 -0.95 2.16 3.43
N TYR A 51 -1.26 1.65 2.25
CA TYR A 51 -0.58 1.96 1.00
C TYR A 51 -1.58 2.42 -0.04
N GLN A 52 -1.23 3.46 -0.78
CA GLN A 52 -2.00 3.98 -1.91
C GLN A 52 -1.30 3.63 -3.23
N PHE A 53 -2.06 3.07 -4.18
CA PHE A 53 -1.54 2.78 -5.52
C PHE A 53 -1.28 4.08 -6.29
N SER A 54 -0.12 4.15 -6.94
CA SER A 54 0.22 5.20 -7.91
C SER A 54 -0.41 4.86 -9.27
N PRO A 55 -1.47 5.57 -9.73
CA PRO A 55 -2.24 5.13 -10.90
C PRO A 55 -1.46 5.17 -12.21
N ASP A 56 -0.46 6.06 -12.30
CA ASP A 56 0.40 6.20 -13.48
C ASP A 56 1.46 5.08 -13.58
N GLN A 57 1.69 4.36 -12.48
CA GLN A 57 2.70 3.31 -12.37
C GLN A 57 2.10 1.94 -12.05
N SER A 58 0.77 1.86 -11.92
CA SER A 58 0.09 0.65 -11.49
C SER A 58 -0.93 0.20 -12.51
N ASN A 59 -0.75 -1.02 -13.02
CA ASN A 59 -1.66 -1.62 -13.97
C ASN A 59 -1.86 -3.13 -13.77
N VAL A 60 -2.98 -3.60 -14.31
CA VAL A 60 -3.22 -5.02 -14.60
C VAL A 60 -3.29 -5.17 -16.10
N LEU A 61 -2.48 -6.09 -16.64
CA LEU A 61 -2.54 -6.50 -18.04
C LEU A 61 -3.35 -7.79 -18.14
N LEU A 62 -4.54 -7.69 -18.75
CA LEU A 62 -5.32 -8.84 -19.20
C LEU A 62 -4.79 -9.29 -20.56
N SER A 63 -4.37 -10.54 -20.66
CA SER A 63 -3.94 -11.15 -21.92
C SER A 63 -4.53 -12.54 -22.13
N GLY A 64 -4.50 -13.03 -23.38
CA GLY A 64 -4.96 -14.39 -23.70
C GLY A 64 -6.30 -14.40 -24.43
N GLY A 65 -7.13 -15.41 -24.18
CA GLY A 65 -8.34 -15.61 -24.98
C GLY A 65 -8.01 -16.20 -26.36
N PHE A 66 -8.98 -16.89 -26.96
CA PHE A 66 -8.87 -17.38 -28.35
C PHE A 66 -8.67 -16.24 -29.38
N ALA A 67 -9.02 -15.01 -29.02
CA ALA A 67 -8.87 -13.82 -29.85
C ALA A 67 -7.52 -13.11 -29.66
N GLY A 68 -6.68 -13.54 -28.71
CA GLY A 68 -5.39 -12.89 -28.41
C GLY A 68 -5.57 -11.47 -27.87
N ILE A 69 -6.51 -11.30 -26.93
CA ILE A 69 -6.79 -10.04 -26.25
C ILE A 69 -5.56 -9.59 -25.47
N SER A 70 -5.36 -8.28 -25.41
CA SER A 70 -4.32 -7.61 -24.62
C SER A 70 -4.85 -6.23 -24.21
N GLU A 71 -5.38 -6.13 -23.00
CA GLU A 71 -5.96 -4.91 -22.45
C GLU A 71 -5.25 -4.54 -21.14
N SER A 72 -4.97 -3.26 -20.95
CA SER A 72 -4.30 -2.75 -19.75
C SER A 72 -5.25 -1.85 -18.99
N TYR A 73 -5.37 -2.06 -17.68
CA TYR A 73 -6.21 -1.27 -16.80
C TYR A 73 -5.34 -0.61 -15.73
N SER A 74 -5.49 0.70 -15.52
CA SER A 74 -4.81 1.36 -14.41
C SER A 74 -5.47 1.02 -13.08
N ILE A 75 -4.68 1.04 -12.01
CA ILE A 75 -5.15 0.73 -10.65
C ILE A 75 -5.28 2.03 -9.87
N GLN A 76 -6.37 2.18 -9.11
CA GLN A 76 -6.58 3.28 -8.18
C GLN A 76 -7.08 2.73 -6.84
N GLY A 77 -6.79 3.44 -5.75
CA GLY A 77 -7.25 3.07 -4.41
C GLY A 77 -6.10 2.68 -3.49
N SER A 78 -6.42 1.94 -2.43
CA SER A 78 -5.48 1.64 -1.35
C SER A 78 -5.67 0.23 -0.78
N PHE A 79 -4.73 -0.19 0.06
CA PHE A 79 -4.82 -1.41 0.86
C PHE A 79 -4.04 -1.25 2.16
N GLN A 80 -4.30 -2.11 3.13
CA GLN A 80 -3.46 -2.27 4.31
C GLN A 80 -2.58 -3.51 4.15
N MET A 81 -1.35 -3.42 4.62
CA MET A 81 -0.45 -4.57 4.71
C MET A 81 0.03 -4.70 6.14
N THR A 82 -0.14 -5.89 6.71
CA THR A 82 0.39 -6.23 8.03
C THR A 82 1.59 -7.14 7.88
N VAL A 83 2.70 -6.83 8.53
CA VAL A 83 3.93 -7.63 8.55
C VAL A 83 4.29 -7.99 9.98
N ASP A 84 4.34 -9.29 10.27
CA ASP A 84 4.83 -9.83 11.53
C ASP A 84 6.21 -10.45 11.29
N TYR A 85 7.25 -9.70 11.68
CA TYR A 85 8.64 -10.13 11.52
C TYR A 85 9.04 -11.25 12.47
N GLU A 86 8.31 -11.44 13.59
CA GLU A 86 8.58 -12.54 14.52
C GLU A 86 8.00 -13.85 14.00
N ALA A 87 6.79 -13.79 13.44
CA ALA A 87 6.13 -14.91 12.80
C ALA A 87 6.62 -15.16 11.36
N PHE A 88 7.37 -14.22 10.77
CA PHE A 88 7.76 -14.20 9.35
C PHE A 88 6.55 -14.28 8.41
N THR A 89 5.45 -13.62 8.78
CA THR A 89 4.20 -13.62 8.01
C THR A 89 3.81 -12.22 7.57
N ALA A 90 3.08 -12.14 6.46
CA ALA A 90 2.43 -10.91 6.04
C ALA A 90 1.01 -11.18 5.53
N SER A 91 0.13 -10.18 5.62
CA SER A 91 -1.24 -10.23 5.10
C SER A 91 -1.60 -8.93 4.39
N PHE A 92 -2.47 -9.05 3.39
CA PHE A 92 -3.23 -7.92 2.87
C PHE A 92 -4.55 -7.81 3.61
N ASP A 93 -4.91 -6.60 3.97
CA ASP A 93 -6.15 -6.25 4.64
C ASP A 93 -6.78 -5.03 3.94
N GLN A 94 -8.10 -4.86 4.05
CA GLN A 94 -8.83 -3.69 3.54
C GLN A 94 -8.45 -3.24 2.11
N VAL A 95 -8.36 -4.18 1.17
CA VAL A 95 -8.00 -3.88 -0.22
C VAL A 95 -9.16 -3.16 -0.91
N ASN A 96 -9.11 -1.82 -0.91
CA ASN A 96 -10.09 -0.93 -1.54
C ASN A 96 -9.47 -0.36 -2.81
N ALA A 97 -9.22 -1.21 -3.80
CA ALA A 97 -8.57 -0.82 -5.05
C ALA A 97 -9.36 -1.32 -6.26
N THR A 98 -9.51 -0.44 -7.25
CA THR A 98 -10.32 -0.68 -8.44
C THR A 98 -9.52 -0.47 -9.72
N LEU A 99 -9.81 -1.29 -10.72
CA LEU A 99 -9.31 -1.15 -12.08
C LEU A 99 -10.08 -0.08 -12.84
N SER A 100 -9.38 0.64 -13.73
CA SER A 100 -10.01 1.62 -14.61
C SER A 100 -11.11 0.97 -15.44
N PRO A 101 -12.29 1.60 -15.56
CA PRO A 101 -13.38 1.05 -16.36
C PRO A 101 -12.99 1.02 -17.83
N GLY A 102 -13.46 0.00 -18.54
CA GLY A 102 -13.14 -0.21 -19.94
C GLY A 102 -12.94 -1.69 -20.21
N GLY A 103 -12.98 -2.08 -21.48
CA GLY A 103 -12.86 -3.47 -21.87
C GLY A 103 -14.18 -4.23 -21.84
N VAL A 104 -14.29 -5.21 -22.74
CA VAL A 104 -15.49 -6.07 -22.86
C VAL A 104 -15.31 -7.38 -22.08
N TYR A 105 -14.06 -7.71 -21.75
CA TYR A 105 -13.67 -9.02 -21.22
C TYR A 105 -13.37 -9.02 -19.72
N LEU A 106 -13.28 -7.84 -19.09
CA LEU A 106 -13.08 -7.73 -17.65
C LEU A 106 -14.43 -7.77 -16.93
N SER A 107 -14.68 -8.84 -16.18
CA SER A 107 -15.89 -9.02 -15.37
C SER A 107 -15.73 -8.54 -13.92
N GLU A 108 -14.50 -8.47 -13.42
CA GLU A 108 -14.17 -8.04 -12.07
C GLU A 108 -13.25 -6.82 -12.11
N TYR A 109 -13.67 -5.74 -11.45
CA TYR A 109 -12.92 -4.48 -11.39
C TYR A 109 -12.32 -4.25 -10.01
N ASP A 110 -12.74 -4.98 -8.99
CA ASP A 110 -12.15 -4.96 -7.67
C ASP A 110 -10.85 -5.77 -7.65
N LEU A 111 -9.73 -5.11 -7.35
CA LEU A 111 -8.41 -5.73 -7.39
C LEU A 111 -8.25 -6.81 -6.31
N GLY A 112 -8.81 -6.55 -5.11
CA GLY A 112 -8.76 -7.48 -4.00
C GLY A 112 -9.45 -8.80 -4.32
N THR A 113 -10.60 -8.73 -4.97
CA THR A 113 -11.38 -9.87 -5.45
C THR A 113 -10.70 -10.57 -6.63
N LEU A 114 -10.18 -9.81 -7.61
CA LEU A 114 -9.54 -10.37 -8.80
C LEU A 114 -8.31 -11.23 -8.47
N PHE A 115 -7.52 -10.83 -7.48
CA PHE A 115 -6.30 -11.53 -7.06
C PHE A 115 -6.42 -12.25 -5.72
N TYR A 116 -7.63 -12.34 -5.15
CA TYR A 116 -7.89 -12.93 -3.82
C TYR A 116 -6.93 -12.42 -2.74
N MET A 117 -6.59 -11.13 -2.77
CA MET A 117 -5.43 -10.60 -2.02
C MET A 117 -5.52 -10.88 -0.51
N THR A 118 -6.72 -10.78 0.08
CA THR A 118 -6.94 -11.02 1.52
C THR A 118 -6.91 -12.51 1.91
N GLU A 119 -6.91 -13.43 0.95
CA GLU A 119 -6.80 -14.87 1.17
C GLU A 119 -5.38 -15.39 0.95
N LEU A 120 -4.49 -14.56 0.39
CA LEU A 120 -3.09 -14.92 0.21
C LEU A 120 -2.36 -14.99 1.56
N VAL A 121 -1.48 -15.98 1.68
CA VAL A 121 -0.59 -16.10 2.85
C VAL A 121 0.77 -15.55 2.47
N GLY A 122 1.16 -14.43 3.09
CA GLY A 122 2.47 -13.81 2.93
C GLY A 122 3.53 -14.47 3.80
N GLY A 123 4.69 -14.78 3.22
CA GLY A 123 5.90 -15.15 3.92
C GLY A 123 6.96 -14.06 3.76
N VAL A 124 7.56 -13.64 4.87
CA VAL A 124 8.66 -12.65 4.87
C VAL A 124 9.98 -13.38 4.64
N ALA A 125 10.60 -13.15 3.48
CA ALA A 125 11.93 -13.69 3.19
C ALA A 125 12.99 -12.65 3.57
N ILE A 126 13.64 -12.85 4.71
CA ILE A 126 14.79 -12.03 5.08
C ILE A 126 16.02 -12.59 4.35
N ASP A 127 16.40 -11.95 3.25
CA ASP A 127 17.73 -12.18 2.66
C ASP A 127 18.75 -11.39 3.47
N PHE A 128 19.75 -12.07 4.03
CA PHE A 128 20.83 -11.44 4.78
C PHE A 128 21.85 -10.72 3.87
N ALA A 129 21.64 -10.76 2.55
CA ALA A 129 22.38 -9.93 1.61
C ALA A 129 21.84 -8.48 1.62
N PRO A 130 22.70 -7.46 1.47
CA PRO A 130 22.26 -6.08 1.34
C PRO A 130 21.38 -5.94 0.08
N GLY A 131 20.07 -5.80 0.28
CA GLY A 131 19.07 -5.72 -0.77
C GLY A 131 17.70 -5.36 -0.20
N PRO A 132 16.74 -4.98 -1.07
CA PRO A 132 15.35 -4.75 -0.67
C PRO A 132 14.74 -6.02 -0.06
N GLU A 133 13.89 -5.84 0.95
CA GLU A 133 13.15 -6.94 1.57
C GLU A 133 12.11 -7.48 0.60
N LEU A 134 12.05 -8.81 0.49
CA LEU A 134 11.10 -9.49 -0.38
C LEU A 134 10.05 -10.20 0.48
N ILE A 135 8.79 -9.86 0.28
CA ILE A 135 7.65 -10.54 0.86
C ILE A 135 6.93 -11.28 -0.26
N MET A 136 6.85 -12.60 -0.16
CA MET A 136 6.14 -13.41 -1.15
C MET A 136 4.78 -13.81 -0.61
N PHE A 137 3.73 -13.44 -1.33
CA PHE A 137 2.37 -13.88 -1.05
C PHE A 137 2.00 -15.04 -1.98
N GLN A 138 1.60 -16.15 -1.38
CA GLN A 138 1.13 -17.32 -2.10
C GLN A 138 -0.23 -17.73 -1.58
N GLY A 139 -1.15 -18.00 -2.49
CA GLY A 139 -2.49 -18.48 -2.16
C GLY A 139 -2.95 -19.52 -3.16
N ARG A 140 -4.20 -19.97 -3.04
CA ARG A 140 -4.82 -20.81 -4.06
C ARG A 140 -5.98 -20.04 -4.66
N SER A 141 -5.99 -19.92 -5.98
CA SER A 141 -7.06 -19.28 -6.74
C SER A 141 -8.34 -20.12 -6.80
N HIS A 142 -8.19 -21.43 -6.61
CA HIS A 142 -9.25 -22.38 -6.87
C HIS A 142 -9.10 -23.71 -6.11
N ASP A 143 -10.24 -24.29 -5.74
CA ASP A 143 -10.34 -25.60 -5.10
C ASP A 143 -9.93 -26.77 -6.02
N ASP A 144 -9.69 -26.51 -7.31
CA ASP A 144 -9.38 -27.55 -8.31
C ASP A 144 -7.90 -27.98 -8.36
N GLY A 145 -7.03 -27.29 -7.61
CA GLY A 145 -5.61 -27.62 -7.52
C GLY A 145 -4.77 -27.19 -8.74
N THR A 146 -5.28 -26.30 -9.59
CA THR A 146 -4.46 -25.57 -10.58
C THR A 146 -3.43 -24.67 -9.87
N PRO A 147 -2.26 -24.41 -10.50
CA PRO A 147 -1.15 -23.73 -9.82
C PRO A 147 -1.57 -22.37 -9.26
N ALA A 148 -1.17 -22.18 -8.01
CA ALA A 148 -1.39 -21.05 -7.11
C ALA A 148 -1.26 -19.66 -7.75
N ASP A 149 -2.21 -18.80 -7.44
CA ASP A 149 -2.00 -17.35 -7.54
C ASP A 149 -0.86 -16.95 -6.64
N TYR A 150 -0.01 -16.09 -7.18
CA TYR A 150 1.08 -15.51 -6.42
C TYR A 150 1.16 -14.02 -6.69
N ILE A 151 1.48 -13.30 -5.63
CA ILE A 151 1.88 -11.91 -5.66
C ILE A 151 3.23 -11.84 -4.96
N ASP A 152 4.27 -11.48 -5.72
CA ASP A 152 5.56 -11.12 -5.17
C ASP A 152 5.52 -9.63 -4.84
N CYS A 153 5.81 -9.28 -3.60
CA CYS A 153 5.90 -7.92 -3.10
C CYS A 153 7.35 -7.59 -2.74
N LEU A 154 7.89 -6.56 -3.35
CA LEU A 154 9.22 -6.03 -3.03
C LEU A 154 9.07 -4.73 -2.26
N ILE A 155 9.61 -4.68 -1.05
CA ILE A 155 9.70 -3.45 -0.26
C ILE A 155 10.98 -2.72 -0.67
N ALA A 156 10.81 -1.54 -1.27
CA ALA A 156 11.92 -0.67 -1.61
C ALA A 156 12.46 0.06 -0.37
N ILE A 157 13.69 0.57 -0.47
CA ILE A 157 14.38 1.27 0.62
C ILE A 157 13.66 2.56 1.03
N ASP A 158 12.89 3.16 0.12
CA ASP A 158 12.07 4.35 0.34
C ASP A 158 10.69 4.04 0.95
N GLY A 159 10.44 2.79 1.36
CA GLY A 159 9.17 2.36 1.93
C GLY A 159 8.07 2.09 0.91
N SER A 160 8.29 2.36 -0.38
CA SER A 160 7.34 1.99 -1.43
C SER A 160 7.30 0.47 -1.64
N LEU A 161 6.13 -0.03 -2.07
CA LEU A 161 5.91 -1.41 -2.44
C LEU A 161 5.85 -1.52 -3.96
N GLN A 162 6.66 -2.42 -4.52
CA GLN A 162 6.47 -2.89 -5.89
C GLN A 162 5.79 -4.26 -5.83
N LEU A 163 4.58 -4.34 -6.36
CA LEU A 163 3.79 -5.56 -6.40
C LEU A 163 3.81 -6.11 -7.82
N THR A 164 4.26 -7.35 -7.96
CA THR A 164 4.16 -8.11 -9.21
C THR A 164 3.42 -9.39 -8.94
N GLY A 165 2.40 -9.69 -9.72
CA GLY A 165 1.58 -10.88 -9.50
C GLY A 165 1.05 -11.46 -10.79
N ARG A 166 0.60 -12.71 -10.71
CA ARG A 166 -0.05 -13.37 -11.83
C ARG A 166 -1.23 -14.20 -11.35
N PHE A 167 -2.36 -14.01 -12.02
CA PHE A 167 -3.58 -14.81 -11.89
C PHE A 167 -3.92 -15.42 -13.25
N TRP A 168 -4.36 -16.67 -13.25
CA TRP A 168 -4.83 -17.36 -14.45
C TRP A 168 -6.29 -17.75 -14.25
N ASP A 169 -7.15 -17.30 -15.15
CA ASP A 169 -8.53 -17.71 -15.17
C ASP A 169 -8.61 -19.17 -15.67
N GLY A 170 -8.99 -20.09 -14.77
CA GLY A 170 -9.11 -21.51 -15.04
C GLY A 170 -10.17 -21.88 -16.10
N TYR A 171 -10.89 -20.92 -16.67
CA TYR A 171 -11.82 -21.16 -17.76
C TYR A 171 -11.12 -21.51 -19.09
N ALA A 172 -11.93 -22.07 -20.01
CA ALA A 172 -11.45 -22.62 -21.28
C ALA A 172 -10.95 -21.56 -22.28
N ASP A 173 -11.22 -20.29 -22.04
CA ASP A 173 -10.74 -19.17 -22.84
C ASP A 173 -9.30 -18.77 -22.52
N GLY A 174 -8.77 -19.12 -21.34
CA GLY A 174 -7.35 -19.00 -21.01
C GLY A 174 -6.88 -17.54 -20.89
N PHE A 175 -7.64 -16.74 -20.14
CA PHE A 175 -7.22 -15.39 -19.78
C PHE A 175 -6.17 -15.43 -18.65
N GLN A 176 -5.22 -14.51 -18.75
CA GLN A 176 -4.17 -14.28 -17.76
C GLN A 176 -4.19 -12.82 -17.36
N TYR A 177 -3.93 -12.57 -16.08
CA TYR A 177 -3.86 -11.25 -15.48
C TYR A 177 -2.46 -11.09 -14.87
N ASP A 178 -1.68 -10.15 -15.41
CA ASP A 178 -0.39 -9.77 -14.84
C ASP A 178 -0.56 -8.46 -14.07
N LEU A 179 -0.31 -8.50 -12.77
CA LEU A 179 -0.24 -7.33 -11.90
C LEU A 179 1.16 -6.74 -11.94
N ASN A 180 1.26 -5.44 -12.21
CA ASN A 180 2.48 -4.65 -12.05
C ASN A 180 2.11 -3.30 -11.43
N ALA A 181 2.36 -3.16 -10.14
CA ALA A 181 1.90 -2.02 -9.36
C ALA A 181 2.98 -1.42 -8.48
N VAL A 182 2.88 -0.11 -8.28
CA VAL A 182 3.66 0.64 -7.31
C VAL A 182 2.68 1.25 -6.32
N ALA A 183 2.82 0.88 -5.06
CA ALA A 183 2.07 1.48 -3.97
C ALA A 183 3.04 2.24 -3.08
N ILE A 184 2.70 3.48 -2.78
CA ILE A 184 3.44 4.28 -1.81
C ILE A 184 2.71 4.14 -0.47
N PRO A 185 3.41 4.13 0.67
CA PRO A 185 2.74 4.27 1.95
C PRO A 185 1.86 5.52 1.84
N GLU A 186 0.58 5.39 2.16
CA GLU A 186 -0.25 6.57 2.31
C GLU A 186 0.48 7.43 3.35
N PRO A 187 0.73 8.73 3.08
CA PRO A 187 1.41 9.56 4.05
C PRO A 187 0.66 9.38 5.36
N ALA A 188 1.36 8.92 6.41
CA ALA A 188 0.75 8.78 7.71
C ALA A 188 0.05 10.10 7.99
N MET A 189 -1.21 9.98 8.35
CA MET A 189 -2.09 11.07 8.76
C MET A 189 -1.23 12.21 9.31
N PRO A 190 -1.20 13.40 8.67
CA PRO A 190 -0.27 14.45 9.04
C PRO A 190 -0.28 14.66 10.56
N GLY A 191 0.89 14.52 11.20
CA GLY A 191 1.03 14.58 12.66
C GLY A 191 1.22 13.23 13.35
N ASP A 192 0.98 12.10 12.66
CA ASP A 192 1.37 10.76 13.10
C ASP A 192 2.84 10.53 12.74
N ALA A 193 3.73 10.95 13.63
CA ALA A 193 5.17 10.96 13.44
C ALA A 193 5.84 9.66 13.91
N ASN A 194 5.11 8.79 14.63
CA ASN A 194 5.58 7.47 15.06
C ASN A 194 4.99 6.32 14.22
N HIS A 195 4.07 6.63 13.31
CA HIS A 195 3.39 5.72 12.38
C HIS A 195 2.56 4.65 13.09
N ASP A 196 1.98 4.97 14.24
CA ASP A 196 1.09 4.06 14.99
C ASP A 196 -0.39 4.19 14.60
N GLY A 197 -0.70 5.08 13.64
CA GLY A 197 -2.03 5.34 13.14
C GLY A 197 -2.83 6.35 13.97
N LEU A 198 -2.23 6.97 15.00
CA LEU A 198 -2.86 7.95 15.87
C LEU A 198 -1.98 9.21 15.98
N VAL A 199 -2.59 10.39 15.88
CA VAL A 199 -1.90 11.63 16.28
C VAL A 199 -2.09 11.81 17.79
N SER A 200 -1.02 11.62 18.53
CA SER A 200 -0.98 11.51 19.98
C SER A 200 0.18 12.32 20.59
N ALA A 201 0.36 12.20 21.90
CA ALA A 201 1.51 12.81 22.57
C ALA A 201 2.84 12.07 22.27
N ASP A 202 2.76 10.81 21.84
CA ASP A 202 3.93 9.96 21.58
C ASP A 202 4.63 10.37 20.27
N ASP A 203 3.92 11.02 19.36
CA ASP A 203 4.46 11.62 18.13
C ASP A 203 5.46 12.74 18.41
N TYR A 204 5.19 13.56 19.43
CA TYR A 204 6.15 14.57 19.89
C TYR A 204 7.47 13.93 20.33
N ALA A 205 7.41 12.76 20.98
CA ALA A 205 8.62 12.05 21.40
C ALA A 205 9.39 11.50 20.19
N SER A 206 8.67 11.02 19.15
CA SER A 206 9.28 10.58 17.89
C SER A 206 10.08 11.72 17.24
N ILE A 207 9.47 12.91 17.09
CA ILE A 207 10.16 14.09 16.54
C ILE A 207 11.38 14.47 17.41
N GLN A 208 11.25 14.45 18.74
CA GLN A 208 12.35 14.80 19.64
C GLN A 208 13.55 13.87 19.50
N ILE A 209 13.30 12.56 19.37
CA ILE A 209 14.34 11.55 19.26
C ILE A 209 15.07 11.65 17.92
N HIS A 210 14.34 11.96 16.85
CA HIS A 210 14.85 11.98 15.48
C HIS A 210 15.17 13.39 14.95
N PHE A 211 15.14 14.42 15.80
CA PHE A 211 15.29 15.80 15.36
C PHE A 211 16.59 16.04 14.58
N GLY A 212 16.45 16.52 13.35
CA GLY A 212 17.56 16.76 12.42
C GLY A 212 17.88 15.58 11.50
N ASP A 213 17.21 14.44 11.65
CA ASP A 213 17.31 13.33 10.69
C ASP A 213 16.75 13.75 9.33
N THR A 214 17.38 13.26 8.25
CA THR A 214 16.95 13.51 6.87
C THR A 214 17.04 12.23 6.06
N GLY A 215 16.12 12.05 5.12
CA GLY A 215 15.99 10.82 4.36
C GLY A 215 14.92 10.90 3.27
N ALA A 216 14.41 9.74 2.88
CA ALA A 216 13.16 9.68 2.13
C ALA A 216 11.99 10.12 3.05
N PRO A 217 10.91 10.67 2.49
CA PRO A 217 9.66 10.89 3.22
C PRO A 217 9.24 9.67 4.06
N GLY A 218 8.83 9.90 5.30
CA GLY A 218 8.37 8.83 6.20
C GLY A 218 9.49 8.18 7.02
N ILE A 219 10.55 8.92 7.35
CA ILE A 219 11.42 8.56 8.47
C ILE A 219 10.70 8.80 9.81
N LEU A 220 11.04 8.08 10.87
CA LEU A 220 10.45 8.33 12.19
C LEU A 220 10.68 9.79 12.60
N GLY A 221 9.61 10.48 13.02
CA GLY A 221 9.63 11.89 13.37
C GLY A 221 9.27 12.85 12.23
N ASP A 222 9.18 12.38 10.99
CA ASP A 222 8.79 13.21 9.83
C ASP A 222 7.26 13.26 9.73
N ALA A 223 6.67 14.16 10.52
CA ALA A 223 5.21 14.28 10.68
C ALA A 223 4.53 14.92 9.46
N ASN A 224 5.30 15.64 8.62
CA ASN A 224 4.80 16.28 7.41
C ASN A 224 5.15 15.52 6.11
N TRP A 225 5.93 14.44 6.22
CA TRP A 225 6.38 13.57 5.12
C TRP A 225 7.22 14.31 4.08
N ASP A 226 8.05 15.27 4.50
CA ASP A 226 8.95 16.03 3.61
C ASP A 226 10.37 15.46 3.52
N GLY A 227 10.64 14.38 4.27
CA GLY A 227 11.93 13.70 4.34
C GLY A 227 12.91 14.35 5.31
N ALA A 228 12.47 15.27 6.18
CA ALA A 228 13.29 15.88 7.22
C ALA A 228 12.54 16.00 8.55
N VAL A 229 13.16 15.55 9.64
CA VAL A 229 12.62 15.75 10.99
C VAL A 229 13.07 17.11 11.50
N SER A 230 12.14 18.05 11.58
CA SER A 230 12.42 19.47 11.75
C SER A 230 11.44 20.17 12.71
N GLY A 231 11.55 21.49 12.77
CA GLY A 231 10.61 22.31 13.54
C GLY A 231 9.19 22.30 12.95
N ASP A 232 9.07 22.04 11.64
CA ASP A 232 7.80 22.09 10.93
C ASP A 232 6.91 20.90 11.29
N ASP A 233 7.50 19.76 11.65
CA ASP A 233 6.80 18.57 12.12
C ASP A 233 6.04 18.80 13.43
N TYR A 234 6.64 19.58 14.36
CA TYR A 234 5.96 19.98 15.59
C TYR A 234 4.72 20.82 15.31
N ALA A 235 4.76 21.65 14.26
CA ALA A 235 3.66 22.53 13.91
C ALA A 235 2.47 21.72 13.35
N ILE A 236 2.73 20.63 12.62
CA ILE A 236 1.67 19.73 12.15
C ILE A 236 0.93 19.11 13.34
N ILE A 237 1.65 18.54 14.31
CA ILE A 237 1.01 17.91 15.48
C ILE A 237 0.17 18.94 16.25
N GLN A 238 0.71 20.15 16.47
CA GLN A 238 -0.02 21.22 17.13
C GLN A 238 -1.31 21.60 16.40
N GLN A 239 -1.27 21.71 15.06
CA GLN A 239 -2.45 22.02 14.25
C GLN A 239 -3.54 20.96 14.38
N VAL A 240 -3.16 19.68 14.44
CA VAL A 240 -4.11 18.57 14.63
C VAL A 240 -4.75 18.63 16.02
N PHE A 241 -3.98 18.87 17.08
CA PHE A 241 -4.50 18.96 18.45
C PHE A 241 -5.38 20.20 18.69
N ASP A 242 -5.09 21.31 18.03
CA ASP A 242 -5.90 22.52 18.09
C ASP A 242 -7.22 22.39 17.29
N GLY A 243 -7.45 21.25 16.63
CA GLY A 243 -8.67 20.94 15.89
C GLY A 243 -8.77 21.64 14.54
N ASP A 244 -7.66 22.20 14.05
CA ASP A 244 -7.59 22.94 12.80
C ASP A 244 -7.24 21.98 11.65
N TRP A 245 -8.15 21.04 11.34
CA TRP A 245 -8.07 20.15 10.16
C TRP A 245 -8.27 20.90 8.82
N SER A 246 -7.69 22.09 8.69
CA SER A 246 -7.77 22.96 7.51
C SER A 246 -6.56 22.78 6.58
N VAL A 247 -6.03 21.56 6.41
CA VAL A 247 -4.83 21.33 5.56
C VAL A 247 -5.17 21.32 4.05
N TYR A 248 -6.44 21.30 3.69
CA TYR A 248 -6.87 21.71 2.36
C TYR A 248 -7.79 22.90 2.51
N ALA A 249 -7.31 24.08 2.11
CA ALA A 249 -8.18 25.17 1.73
C ALA A 249 -8.97 24.72 0.48
N VAL A 250 -9.97 23.86 0.68
CA VAL A 250 -11.00 23.56 -0.30
C VAL A 250 -11.66 24.91 -0.58
N PRO A 251 -11.59 25.45 -1.81
CA PRO A 251 -12.28 26.69 -2.12
C PRO A 251 -13.76 26.42 -1.92
N GLU A 252 -14.33 26.90 -0.82
CA GLU A 252 -15.74 26.67 -0.51
C GLU A 252 -16.59 27.19 -1.68
N PRO A 253 -17.24 26.32 -2.48
CA PRO A 253 -18.02 26.78 -3.62
C PRO A 253 -19.29 27.53 -3.18
N THR A 254 -19.61 27.48 -1.89
CA THR A 254 -20.89 27.89 -1.32
C THR A 254 -20.86 29.24 -0.63
N THR A 255 -19.75 29.69 -0.05
CA THR A 255 -19.70 31.03 0.60
C THR A 255 -19.82 32.15 -0.42
N LEU A 256 -19.22 31.99 -1.61
CA LEU A 256 -19.46 32.89 -2.75
C LEU A 256 -20.93 32.89 -3.18
N GLY A 257 -21.57 31.72 -3.22
CA GLY A 257 -22.99 31.59 -3.56
C GLY A 257 -23.92 32.27 -2.56
N VAL A 258 -23.72 32.05 -1.25
CA VAL A 258 -24.54 32.66 -0.19
C VAL A 258 -24.31 34.17 -0.11
N LEU A 259 -23.08 34.64 -0.31
CA LEU A 259 -22.77 36.07 -0.36
C LEU A 259 -23.45 36.76 -1.56
N LEU A 260 -23.48 36.11 -2.73
CA LEU A 260 -24.16 36.63 -3.92
C LEU A 260 -25.68 36.70 -3.71
N VAL A 261 -26.28 35.66 -3.14
CA VAL A 261 -27.72 35.63 -2.84
C VAL A 261 -28.09 36.66 -1.76
N GLY A 262 -27.27 36.76 -0.71
CA GLY A 262 -27.43 37.76 0.35
C GLY A 262 -27.29 39.20 -0.16
N GLY A 263 -26.30 39.46 -1.02
CA GLY A 263 -26.08 40.75 -1.67
C GLY A 263 -27.25 41.16 -2.59
N LEU A 264 -27.75 40.23 -3.40
CA LEU A 264 -28.92 40.46 -4.26
C LEU A 264 -30.20 40.74 -3.45
N ALA A 265 -30.38 40.05 -2.31
CA ALA A 265 -31.50 40.30 -1.41
C ALA A 265 -31.43 41.70 -0.78
N MET A 266 -30.24 42.17 -0.39
CA MET A 266 -30.06 43.54 0.11
C MET A 266 -30.30 44.61 -0.96
N LEU A 267 -29.83 44.39 -2.19
CA LEU A 267 -30.07 45.33 -3.30
C LEU A 267 -31.56 45.47 -3.65
N ARG A 268 -32.33 44.38 -3.57
CA ARG A 268 -33.81 44.42 -3.70
C ARG A 268 -34.48 45.22 -2.58
N ARG A 269 -33.93 45.18 -1.35
CA ARG A 269 -34.48 45.91 -0.21
C ARG A 269 -34.22 47.42 -0.31
N CYS A 270 -33.05 47.83 -0.80
CA CYS A 270 -32.71 49.25 -0.99
C CYS A 270 -33.54 49.93 -2.09
N SER A 271 -33.80 49.23 -3.20
CA SER A 271 -34.57 49.79 -4.33
C SER A 271 -36.04 50.07 -3.97
N ALA A 272 -36.66 49.24 -3.14
CA ALA A 272 -38.03 49.45 -2.66
C ALA A 272 -38.20 50.68 -1.76
N GLN A 273 -37.15 51.06 -1.01
CA GLN A 273 -37.21 52.24 -0.12
C GLN A 273 -37.02 53.56 -0.88
N VAL A 274 -36.20 53.57 -1.94
CA VAL A 274 -35.98 54.77 -2.77
C VAL A 274 -37.26 55.16 -3.55
N LEU A 275 -38.04 54.18 -4.02
CA LEU A 275 -39.29 54.45 -4.73
C LEU A 275 -40.38 55.07 -3.85
N LYS A 276 -40.46 54.72 -2.56
CA LYS A 276 -41.43 55.32 -1.63
C LYS A 276 -41.12 56.78 -1.28
N ARG A 277 -39.90 57.26 -1.54
CA ARG A 277 -39.49 58.65 -1.26
C ARG A 277 -39.83 59.64 -2.38
N LYS A 278 -40.26 59.17 -3.55
CA LYS A 278 -40.67 60.02 -4.69
C LYS A 278 -42.17 60.38 -4.73
N TRP A 279 -42.95 59.93 -3.75
CA TRP A 279 -44.40 60.18 -3.67
C TRP A 279 -44.79 60.84 -2.33
N LYS A 280 -44.00 61.83 -1.92
CA LYS A 280 -44.38 62.82 -0.89
C LYS A 280 -43.97 64.20 -1.36
#